data_AF-A0AAE0M9C3-F1
#
_entry.id   AF-A0AAE0M9C3-F1
#
_cell.length_a   1.000
_cell.length_b   1.000
_cell.length_c   1.000
_cell.angle_alpha   90.00
_cell.angle_beta   90.00
_cell.angle_gamma   90.00
#
_symmetry.space_group_name_H-M   'P 1'
#
loop_
_entity.id
_entity.type
_entity.pdbx_description
1 polymer ?
#
loop_
_entity_poly.entity_id
_entity_poly.type
_entity_poly.pdbx_seq_one_letter_code
_entity_poly.pdbx_strand_id
1 'polypeptide(L)'
;MHVTSTLVALAATFSSAMAVYKGFNYDAAGGKSESEWETEFKAAQGLAGAPGFTSARLYTMRQGDGTDPIAAVPAAIKTKTSLLLGLWASGGAAGFAGELTALKSTITQYGKDLKGLVAGISVGNEDLYRITDTATAHGNTDAGLDPTTLAGYISQVKDAIKNTAFADIKVGHVDTWTAWVNGTNKKVIDASDFLGVNAFPYWESDHPPNDISHASGLFKDAISQVQSIAQGKELWYTETGFPAAGKVSGTAVPSVANAKLYWDQVGCANFDKVNVWWYTLNDQGAAVSFGVTDSSYKPLFDLSCGGGGTSSSSTTSSSSTTSSSVSSSTTSHSSSTISSLSSSTESSASSTTSSASSSEASTSSTSAEDTSTPTVTVDTTSTITSTPVTSASPTSTAVTAGAGSVSGSLGASFAAALMAILAI
;
A
#
# COMPACT_ATOMS: atom_id res chain seq x y z
N MET A 1 -20.17 -21.31 -65.67
CA MET A 1 -20.20 -20.24 -64.64
C MET A 1 -20.10 -20.90 -63.28
N HIS A 2 -19.22 -20.43 -62.40
CA HIS A 2 -19.14 -20.88 -61.01
C HIS A 2 -19.22 -19.64 -60.13
N VAL A 3 -20.10 -19.67 -59.12
CA VAL A 3 -20.30 -18.58 -58.18
C VAL A 3 -19.81 -19.06 -56.82
N THR A 4 -18.61 -18.65 -56.45
CA THR A 4 -18.04 -18.90 -55.13
C THR A 4 -18.62 -17.94 -54.10
N SER A 5 -19.54 -18.42 -53.27
CA SER A 5 -20.11 -17.66 -52.16
C SER A 5 -19.09 -17.50 -51.03
N THR A 6 -18.43 -16.35 -50.95
CA THR A 6 -17.52 -16.01 -49.84
C THR A 6 -18.31 -15.72 -48.58
N LEU A 7 -18.29 -16.65 -47.62
CA LEU A 7 -19.02 -16.54 -46.35
C LEU A 7 -18.19 -15.72 -45.34
N VAL A 8 -18.47 -14.42 -45.24
CA VAL A 8 -17.78 -13.51 -44.32
C VAL A 8 -18.28 -13.72 -42.90
N ALA A 9 -17.49 -14.44 -42.08
CA ALA A 9 -17.77 -14.63 -40.67
C ALA A 9 -17.42 -13.37 -39.86
N LEU A 10 -18.43 -12.56 -39.52
CA LEU A 10 -18.25 -11.41 -38.64
C LEU A 10 -18.06 -11.87 -37.20
N ALA A 11 -16.80 -12.00 -36.77
CA ALA A 11 -16.47 -12.35 -35.39
C ALA A 11 -16.86 -11.22 -34.42
N ALA A 12 -17.95 -11.42 -33.67
CA ALA A 12 -18.38 -10.50 -32.62
C ALA A 12 -17.39 -10.54 -31.45
N THR A 13 -16.47 -9.56 -31.41
CA THR A 13 -15.58 -9.34 -30.26
C THR A 13 -16.40 -8.83 -29.08
N PHE A 14 -16.89 -9.75 -28.24
CA PHE A 14 -17.42 -9.39 -26.93
C PHE A 14 -16.30 -8.77 -26.09
N SER A 15 -16.26 -7.45 -26.03
CA SER A 15 -15.54 -6.74 -24.97
C SER A 15 -16.23 -7.06 -23.64
N SER A 16 -15.80 -8.13 -22.99
CA SER A 16 -15.99 -8.29 -21.55
C SER A 16 -15.30 -7.11 -20.88
N ALA A 17 -16.08 -6.10 -20.49
CA ALA A 17 -15.61 -5.09 -19.56
C ALA A 17 -15.15 -5.83 -18.31
N MET A 18 -13.85 -5.81 -18.03
CA MET A 18 -13.31 -6.36 -16.80
C MET A 18 -13.97 -5.62 -15.65
N ALA A 19 -14.71 -6.33 -14.81
CA ALA A 19 -15.35 -5.75 -13.65
C ALA A 19 -14.26 -5.31 -12.67
N VAL A 20 -13.99 -4.00 -12.61
CA VAL A 20 -13.02 -3.45 -11.66
C VAL A 20 -13.59 -3.48 -10.26
N TYR A 21 -12.73 -3.77 -9.30
CA TYR A 21 -13.12 -3.90 -7.90
C TYR A 21 -13.13 -2.54 -7.22
N LYS A 22 -14.26 -2.18 -6.62
CA LYS A 22 -14.45 -0.97 -5.82
C LYS A 22 -14.85 -1.36 -4.41
N GLY A 23 -14.10 -0.90 -3.41
CA GLY A 23 -14.23 -1.42 -2.06
C GLY A 23 -13.49 -0.60 -1.00
N PHE A 24 -13.40 -1.19 0.19
CA PHE A 24 -12.65 -0.63 1.31
C PHE A 24 -11.62 -1.62 1.86
N ASN A 25 -10.68 -1.10 2.62
CA ASN A 25 -9.82 -1.85 3.52
C ASN A 25 -10.61 -2.28 4.76
N TYR A 26 -10.42 -3.52 5.21
CA TYR A 26 -11.05 -4.00 6.43
C TYR A 26 -10.03 -4.73 7.32
N ASP A 27 -9.80 -4.16 8.50
CA ASP A 27 -9.00 -4.76 9.56
C ASP A 27 -9.73 -5.97 10.21
N ALA A 28 -8.94 -6.88 10.81
CA ALA A 28 -9.39 -8.12 11.45
C ALA A 28 -9.20 -8.15 12.98
N ALA A 29 -8.83 -7.02 13.62
CA ALA A 29 -8.54 -6.96 15.06
C ALA A 29 -9.68 -7.48 15.94
N GLY A 30 -9.31 -8.05 17.08
CA GLY A 30 -10.24 -8.70 18.02
C GLY A 30 -10.81 -10.04 17.53
N GLY A 31 -10.55 -10.46 16.28
CA GLY A 31 -11.08 -11.71 15.74
C GLY A 31 -12.57 -11.65 15.44
N LYS A 32 -13.01 -10.59 14.75
CA LYS A 32 -14.40 -10.33 14.31
C LYS A 32 -15.13 -11.59 13.82
N SER A 33 -16.38 -11.77 14.25
CA SER A 33 -17.27 -12.85 13.83
C SER A 33 -17.90 -12.62 12.45
N GLU A 34 -18.44 -13.67 11.82
CA GLU A 34 -19.12 -13.60 10.52
C GLU A 34 -20.22 -12.50 10.50
N SER A 35 -20.95 -12.33 11.60
CA SER A 35 -22.02 -11.34 11.70
C SER A 35 -21.51 -9.89 11.73
N GLU A 36 -20.30 -9.66 12.22
CA GLU A 36 -19.66 -8.33 12.22
C GLU A 36 -19.14 -8.01 10.81
N TRP A 37 -18.43 -8.96 10.18
CA TRP A 37 -18.05 -8.87 8.76
C TRP A 37 -19.25 -8.64 7.83
N GLU A 38 -20.34 -9.39 8.03
CA GLU A 38 -21.59 -9.16 7.29
C GLU A 38 -22.16 -7.76 7.47
N THR A 39 -22.01 -7.16 8.66
CA THR A 39 -22.51 -5.82 8.96
C THR A 39 -21.65 -4.77 8.26
N GLU A 40 -20.32 -4.87 8.37
CA GLU A 40 -19.34 -4.02 7.69
C GLU A 40 -19.46 -4.08 6.16
N PHE A 41 -19.71 -5.26 5.60
CA PHE A 41 -19.93 -5.43 4.16
C PHE A 41 -21.28 -4.85 3.71
N LYS A 42 -22.38 -5.11 4.42
CA LYS A 42 -23.70 -4.53 4.09
C LYS A 42 -23.72 -3.00 4.25
N ALA A 43 -22.96 -2.47 5.21
CA ALA A 43 -22.79 -1.03 5.38
C ALA A 43 -22.13 -0.38 4.15
N ALA A 44 -21.01 -0.93 3.65
CA ALA A 44 -20.37 -0.44 2.43
C ALA A 44 -21.27 -0.56 1.19
N GLN A 45 -21.95 -1.69 1.02
CA GLN A 45 -22.90 -1.90 -0.08
C GLN A 45 -24.09 -0.93 -0.04
N GLY A 46 -24.50 -0.49 1.15
CA GLY A 46 -25.63 0.41 1.42
C GLY A 46 -25.27 1.88 1.56
N LEU A 47 -24.04 2.31 1.24
CA LEU A 47 -23.60 3.70 1.44
C LEU A 47 -24.47 4.71 0.68
N ALA A 48 -25.04 5.65 1.44
CA ALA A 48 -25.83 6.74 0.89
C ALA A 48 -24.98 7.60 -0.07
N GLY A 49 -25.45 7.77 -1.30
CA GLY A 49 -24.77 8.51 -2.37
C GLY A 49 -23.68 7.73 -3.14
N ALA A 50 -23.14 6.64 -2.59
CA ALA A 50 -22.01 5.90 -3.15
C ALA A 50 -22.29 4.39 -3.32
N PRO A 51 -23.15 3.99 -4.27
CA PRO A 51 -23.42 2.58 -4.54
C PRO A 51 -22.24 1.86 -5.20
N GLY A 52 -22.19 0.53 -5.01
CA GLY A 52 -21.23 -0.34 -5.70
C GLY A 52 -19.89 -0.55 -5.00
N PHE A 53 -19.77 -0.19 -3.71
CA PHE A 53 -18.66 -0.65 -2.88
C PHE A 53 -18.94 -2.09 -2.43
N THR A 54 -18.66 -3.03 -3.34
CA THR A 54 -18.93 -4.48 -3.21
C THR A 54 -17.64 -5.30 -3.15
N SER A 55 -16.56 -4.71 -2.66
CA SER A 55 -15.27 -5.36 -2.47
C SER A 55 -14.64 -5.04 -1.12
N ALA A 56 -13.88 -6.00 -0.60
CA ALA A 56 -13.13 -5.88 0.64
C ALA A 56 -11.69 -6.34 0.42
N ARG A 57 -10.74 -5.52 0.88
CA ARG A 57 -9.35 -5.95 1.03
C ARG A 57 -9.12 -6.38 2.47
N LEU A 58 -8.62 -7.60 2.63
CA LEU A 58 -8.22 -8.19 3.91
C LEU A 58 -6.69 -8.10 4.06
N TYR A 59 -6.20 -8.22 5.30
CA TYR A 59 -4.77 -8.21 5.63
C TYR A 59 -4.22 -9.59 6.02
N THR A 60 -5.10 -10.51 6.41
CA THR A 60 -4.77 -11.89 6.82
C THR A 60 -5.87 -12.85 6.36
N MET A 61 -5.50 -14.12 6.15
CA MET A 61 -6.41 -15.23 5.90
C MET A 61 -6.91 -15.90 7.19
N ARG A 62 -6.37 -15.53 8.35
CA ARG A 62 -6.50 -16.25 9.62
C ARG A 62 -7.59 -15.67 10.51
N GLN A 63 -8.33 -16.54 11.21
CA GLN A 63 -9.21 -16.09 12.29
C GLN A 63 -8.38 -15.82 13.57
N GLY A 64 -7.94 -14.57 13.73
CA GLY A 64 -7.03 -14.17 14.81
C GLY A 64 -5.72 -14.96 14.76
N ASP A 65 -5.18 -15.32 15.92
CA ASP A 65 -3.92 -16.08 16.03
C ASP A 65 -4.04 -17.54 15.55
N GLY A 66 -5.24 -18.03 15.22
CA GLY A 66 -5.47 -19.39 14.73
C GLY A 66 -4.91 -19.65 13.32
N THR A 67 -5.15 -20.85 12.78
CA THR A 67 -4.86 -21.19 11.36
C THR A 67 -6.12 -21.54 10.56
N ASP A 68 -7.29 -21.32 11.16
CA ASP A 68 -8.60 -21.45 10.51
C ASP A 68 -8.88 -20.25 9.59
N PRO A 69 -9.68 -20.44 8.50
CA PRO A 69 -10.14 -19.36 7.64
C PRO A 69 -10.82 -18.22 8.41
N ILE A 70 -10.41 -16.98 8.10
CA ILE A 70 -11.03 -15.76 8.61
C ILE A 70 -12.54 -15.71 8.28
N ALA A 71 -13.35 -15.31 9.27
CA ALA A 71 -14.81 -15.25 9.17
C ALA A 71 -15.34 -14.24 8.14
N ALA A 72 -14.46 -13.38 7.60
CA ALA A 72 -14.73 -12.57 6.41
C ALA A 72 -15.11 -13.42 5.19
N VAL A 73 -14.58 -14.64 5.07
CA VAL A 73 -14.84 -15.55 3.93
C VAL A 73 -16.33 -15.94 3.83
N PRO A 74 -16.96 -16.60 4.83
CA PRO A 74 -18.39 -16.93 4.75
C PRO A 74 -19.27 -15.67 4.66
N ALA A 75 -18.91 -14.59 5.36
CA ALA A 75 -19.61 -13.30 5.27
C ALA A 75 -19.60 -12.72 3.85
N ALA A 76 -18.48 -12.82 3.12
CA ALA A 76 -18.36 -12.38 1.73
C ALA A 76 -19.20 -13.24 0.77
N ILE A 77 -19.19 -14.57 0.94
CA ILE A 77 -20.03 -15.50 0.17
C ILE A 77 -21.52 -15.20 0.36
N LYS A 78 -21.92 -14.81 1.57
CA LYS A 78 -23.30 -14.51 1.97
C LYS A 78 -23.77 -13.12 1.50
N THR A 79 -22.88 -12.13 1.50
CA THR A 79 -23.14 -10.74 1.04
C THR A 79 -22.85 -10.50 -0.44
N LYS A 80 -22.21 -11.46 -1.14
CA LYS A 80 -21.65 -11.29 -2.50
C LYS A 80 -20.61 -10.17 -2.61
N THR A 81 -19.90 -9.91 -1.51
CA THR A 81 -18.69 -9.08 -1.50
C THR A 81 -17.53 -9.85 -2.14
N SER A 82 -16.76 -9.18 -2.99
CA SER A 82 -15.53 -9.73 -3.58
C SER A 82 -14.33 -9.46 -2.67
N LEU A 83 -13.39 -10.40 -2.59
CA LEU A 83 -12.24 -10.33 -1.69
C LEU A 83 -10.92 -10.15 -2.45
N LEU A 84 -10.15 -9.13 -2.07
CA LEU A 84 -8.69 -9.17 -2.20
C LEU A 84 -8.15 -9.84 -0.93
N LEU A 85 -7.67 -11.07 -1.08
CA LEU A 85 -7.24 -11.94 0.01
C LEU A 85 -5.83 -11.56 0.46
N GLY A 86 -5.69 -11.02 1.66
CA GLY A 86 -4.38 -10.70 2.27
C GLY A 86 -3.78 -11.88 3.01
N LEU A 87 -2.46 -12.07 2.91
CA LEU A 87 -1.68 -12.95 3.77
C LEU A 87 -0.60 -12.10 4.47
N TRP A 88 -0.62 -12.02 5.80
CA TRP A 88 0.35 -11.20 6.53
C TRP A 88 1.75 -11.83 6.51
N ALA A 89 2.68 -11.20 5.78
CA ALA A 89 3.97 -11.80 5.46
C ALA A 89 5.02 -11.63 6.59
N SER A 90 5.12 -10.45 7.22
CA SER A 90 6.12 -10.16 8.25
C SER A 90 5.95 -10.89 9.60
N GLY A 91 4.94 -11.75 9.76
CA GLY A 91 4.76 -12.62 10.92
C GLY A 91 5.82 -13.73 11.09
N GLY A 92 6.93 -13.64 10.36
CA GLY A 92 7.98 -14.66 10.27
C GLY A 92 7.53 -15.95 9.60
N ALA A 93 8.46 -16.88 9.41
CA ALA A 93 8.21 -18.13 8.67
C ALA A 93 7.07 -18.98 9.27
N ALA A 94 6.90 -18.99 10.59
CA ALA A 94 5.78 -19.67 11.25
C ALA A 94 4.45 -18.92 11.08
N GLY A 95 4.44 -17.59 11.13
CA GLY A 95 3.26 -16.78 10.87
C GLY A 95 2.76 -16.96 9.45
N PHE A 96 3.65 -16.86 8.46
CA PHE A 96 3.32 -17.04 7.05
C PHE A 96 2.93 -18.49 6.70
N ALA A 97 3.51 -19.49 7.36
CA ALA A 97 3.03 -20.88 7.22
C ALA A 97 1.58 -21.04 7.74
N GLY A 98 1.19 -20.28 8.76
CA GLY A 98 -0.20 -20.18 9.23
C GLY A 98 -1.13 -19.54 8.20
N GLU A 99 -0.73 -18.42 7.59
CA GLU A 99 -1.45 -17.76 6.49
C GLU A 99 -1.68 -18.69 5.30
N LEU A 100 -0.61 -19.38 4.86
CA LEU A 100 -0.66 -20.34 3.75
C LEU A 100 -1.51 -21.56 4.08
N THR A 101 -1.63 -21.93 5.37
CA THR A 101 -2.54 -22.98 5.84
C THR A 101 -3.99 -22.51 5.79
N ALA A 102 -4.29 -21.32 6.31
CA ALA A 102 -5.63 -20.73 6.27
C ALA A 102 -6.12 -20.49 4.82
N LEU A 103 -5.24 -20.10 3.90
CA LEU A 103 -5.55 -20.03 2.46
C LEU A 103 -5.93 -21.40 1.88
N LYS A 104 -5.16 -22.45 2.17
CA LYS A 104 -5.44 -23.83 1.68
C LYS A 104 -6.74 -24.37 2.27
N SER A 105 -7.01 -24.12 3.56
CA SER A 105 -8.29 -24.42 4.20
C SER A 105 -9.44 -23.66 3.55
N THR A 106 -9.26 -22.36 3.25
CA THR A 106 -10.25 -21.53 2.55
C THR A 106 -10.61 -22.09 1.18
N ILE A 107 -9.60 -22.45 0.38
CA ILE A 107 -9.78 -23.06 -0.94
C ILE A 107 -10.53 -24.39 -0.84
N THR A 108 -10.19 -25.21 0.15
CA THR A 108 -10.78 -26.54 0.36
C THR A 108 -12.24 -26.47 0.82
N GLN A 109 -12.56 -25.53 1.72
CA GLN A 109 -13.91 -25.38 2.29
C GLN A 109 -14.84 -24.56 1.39
N TYR A 110 -14.34 -23.48 0.80
CA TYR A 110 -15.15 -22.42 0.18
C TYR A 110 -14.82 -22.11 -1.28
N GLY A 111 -13.77 -22.71 -1.87
CA GLY A 111 -13.28 -22.35 -3.20
C GLY A 111 -14.31 -22.47 -4.33
N LYS A 112 -15.35 -23.30 -4.17
CA LYS A 112 -16.49 -23.41 -5.08
C LYS A 112 -17.39 -22.17 -5.04
N ASP A 113 -17.70 -21.69 -3.83
CA ASP A 113 -18.70 -20.63 -3.60
C ASP A 113 -18.08 -19.22 -3.62
N LEU A 114 -16.75 -19.16 -3.48
CA LEU A 114 -15.92 -17.98 -3.77
C LEU A 114 -15.64 -17.78 -5.28
N LYS A 115 -16.14 -18.64 -6.17
CA LYS A 115 -15.91 -18.49 -7.62
C LYS A 115 -16.55 -17.19 -8.14
N GLY A 116 -15.70 -16.27 -8.61
CA GLY A 116 -16.11 -14.92 -9.03
C GLY A 116 -16.21 -13.89 -7.88
N LEU A 117 -15.88 -14.29 -6.65
CA LEU A 117 -15.79 -13.42 -5.46
C LEU A 117 -14.35 -13.26 -4.96
N VAL A 118 -13.34 -13.64 -5.74
CA VAL A 118 -11.92 -13.37 -5.44
C VAL A 118 -11.36 -12.44 -6.51
N ALA A 119 -10.91 -11.26 -6.08
CA ALA A 119 -10.29 -10.24 -6.93
C ALA A 119 -8.82 -10.56 -7.22
N GLY A 120 -8.11 -11.06 -6.21
CA GLY A 120 -6.69 -11.38 -6.24
C GLY A 120 -6.22 -11.85 -4.87
N ILE A 121 -4.93 -12.18 -4.77
CA ILE A 121 -4.26 -12.49 -3.51
C ILE A 121 -3.07 -11.53 -3.34
N SER A 122 -3.05 -10.77 -2.25
CA SER A 122 -1.93 -9.92 -1.84
C SER A 122 -1.12 -10.58 -0.74
N VAL A 123 0.13 -10.89 -1.03
CA VAL A 123 1.10 -11.44 -0.08
C VAL A 123 1.86 -10.28 0.55
N GLY A 124 1.62 -10.01 1.84
CA GLY A 124 2.24 -8.90 2.57
C GLY A 124 1.50 -7.55 2.45
N ASN A 125 1.91 -6.62 3.31
CA ASN A 125 1.50 -5.23 3.34
C ASN A 125 2.63 -4.35 3.90
N GLU A 126 3.28 -3.58 3.02
CA GLU A 126 4.35 -2.62 3.37
C GLU A 126 5.60 -3.27 3.96
N ASP A 127 5.79 -4.57 3.73
CA ASP A 127 6.94 -5.35 4.21
C ASP A 127 8.28 -4.75 3.76
N LEU A 128 8.34 -4.11 2.59
CA LEU A 128 9.55 -3.52 2.04
C LEU A 128 9.75 -2.08 2.53
N TYR A 129 8.68 -1.31 2.72
CA TYR A 129 8.74 0.00 3.38
C TYR A 129 9.21 -0.13 4.83
N ARG A 130 8.67 -1.09 5.59
CA ARG A 130 8.92 -1.27 7.03
C ARG A 130 10.39 -1.56 7.39
N ILE A 131 11.20 -2.01 6.43
CA ILE A 131 12.66 -2.21 6.59
C ILE A 131 13.52 -1.02 6.16
N THR A 132 12.93 0.15 5.88
CA THR A 132 13.66 1.36 5.45
C THR A 132 14.04 2.29 6.61
N ASP A 133 15.10 3.07 6.40
CA ASP A 133 15.46 4.20 7.27
C ASP A 133 14.32 5.24 7.34
N THR A 134 13.56 5.44 6.24
CA THR A 134 12.39 6.33 6.19
C THR A 134 11.28 5.86 7.14
N ALA A 135 10.88 4.58 7.07
CA ALA A 135 9.90 4.03 7.99
C ALA A 135 10.39 4.11 9.45
N THR A 136 11.67 3.85 9.68
CA THR A 136 12.31 3.98 11.00
C THR A 136 12.27 5.42 11.52
N ALA A 137 12.52 6.41 10.66
CA ALA A 137 12.45 7.84 10.99
C ALA A 137 11.01 8.33 11.25
N HIS A 138 10.02 7.73 10.59
CA HIS A 138 8.60 7.91 10.87
C HIS A 138 8.12 7.16 12.14
N GLY A 139 8.99 6.31 12.71
CA GLY A 139 8.79 5.63 13.99
C GLY A 139 8.29 4.19 13.89
N ASN A 140 8.25 3.59 12.70
CA ASN A 140 7.77 2.22 12.49
C ASN A 140 8.50 1.22 13.40
N THR A 141 7.74 0.53 14.25
CA THR A 141 8.21 -0.60 15.08
C THR A 141 7.81 -1.96 14.53
N ASP A 142 6.94 -2.01 13.51
CA ASP A 142 6.43 -3.27 12.97
C ASP A 142 7.46 -3.95 12.08
N ALA A 143 7.49 -5.28 12.11
CA ALA A 143 8.35 -6.06 11.24
C ALA A 143 7.98 -5.88 9.75
N GLY A 144 9.01 -5.85 8.90
CA GLY A 144 8.92 -6.05 7.46
C GLY A 144 9.71 -7.28 7.01
N LEU A 145 9.97 -7.41 5.71
CA LEU A 145 10.74 -8.51 5.11
C LEU A 145 11.73 -8.03 4.07
N ASP A 146 12.82 -8.78 3.90
CA ASP A 146 13.71 -8.60 2.75
C ASP A 146 13.00 -8.99 1.43
N PRO A 147 13.36 -8.35 0.29
CA PRO A 147 12.75 -8.64 -1.01
C PRO A 147 12.81 -10.11 -1.44
N THR A 148 13.79 -10.88 -0.94
CA THR A 148 14.04 -12.28 -1.33
C THR A 148 13.09 -13.22 -0.62
N THR A 149 12.90 -13.05 0.69
CA THR A 149 11.91 -13.81 1.47
C THR A 149 10.51 -13.55 0.93
N LEU A 150 10.17 -12.28 0.67
CA LEU A 150 8.86 -11.89 0.15
C LEU A 150 8.58 -12.44 -1.26
N ALA A 151 9.54 -12.37 -2.19
CA ALA A 151 9.40 -13.00 -3.51
C ALA A 151 9.26 -14.54 -3.42
N GLY A 152 9.92 -15.17 -2.45
CA GLY A 152 9.74 -16.58 -2.11
C GLY A 152 8.34 -16.89 -1.56
N TYR A 153 7.74 -15.98 -0.80
CA TYR A 153 6.39 -16.12 -0.25
C TYR A 153 5.31 -15.97 -1.34
N ILE A 154 5.47 -15.01 -2.27
CA ILE A 154 4.62 -14.90 -3.47
C ILE A 154 4.67 -16.20 -4.28
N SER A 155 5.86 -16.77 -4.47
CA SER A 155 6.06 -18.03 -5.19
C SER A 155 5.34 -19.21 -4.50
N GLN A 156 5.42 -19.31 -3.17
CA GLN A 156 4.71 -20.35 -2.40
C GLN A 156 3.19 -20.25 -2.50
N VAL A 157 2.63 -19.04 -2.60
CA VAL A 157 1.18 -18.84 -2.79
C VAL A 157 0.76 -19.27 -4.19
N LYS A 158 1.50 -18.87 -5.23
CA LYS A 158 1.27 -19.35 -6.60
C LYS A 158 1.32 -20.88 -6.69
N ASP A 159 2.31 -21.50 -6.04
CA ASP A 159 2.42 -22.96 -5.95
C ASP A 159 1.28 -23.65 -5.18
N ALA A 160 0.66 -22.96 -4.21
CA ALA A 160 -0.47 -23.48 -3.45
C ALA A 160 -1.80 -23.42 -4.22
N ILE A 161 -1.99 -22.45 -5.13
CA ILE A 161 -3.26 -22.24 -5.84
C ILE A 161 -3.33 -22.90 -7.22
N LYS A 162 -2.20 -23.16 -7.89
CA LYS A 162 -2.11 -23.58 -9.31
C LYS A 162 -2.95 -24.79 -9.75
N ASN A 163 -3.31 -25.68 -8.82
CA ASN A 163 -4.10 -26.89 -9.09
C ASN A 163 -5.45 -26.88 -8.35
N THR A 164 -6.03 -25.68 -8.13
CA THR A 164 -7.20 -25.47 -7.28
C THR A 164 -8.27 -24.61 -7.95
N ALA A 165 -9.38 -24.33 -7.25
CA ALA A 165 -10.38 -23.36 -7.70
C ALA A 165 -9.83 -21.94 -7.93
N PHE A 166 -8.64 -21.61 -7.39
CA PHE A 166 -7.98 -20.31 -7.53
C PHE A 166 -6.80 -20.33 -8.53
N ALA A 167 -6.68 -21.34 -9.40
CA ALA A 167 -5.54 -21.48 -10.32
C ALA A 167 -5.29 -20.25 -11.22
N ASP A 168 -6.35 -19.55 -11.64
CA ASP A 168 -6.30 -18.36 -12.50
C ASP A 168 -6.26 -17.02 -11.71
N ILE A 169 -6.18 -17.06 -10.37
CA ILE A 169 -6.20 -15.86 -9.52
C ILE A 169 -4.81 -15.23 -9.45
N LYS A 170 -4.72 -13.95 -9.81
CA LYS A 170 -3.47 -13.17 -9.75
C LYS A 170 -2.95 -13.05 -8.32
N VAL A 171 -1.63 -13.23 -8.16
CA VAL A 171 -0.92 -13.09 -6.89
C VAL A 171 0.10 -11.95 -7.00
N GLY A 172 0.04 -11.00 -6.07
CA GLY A 172 0.94 -9.86 -6.01
C GLY A 172 1.29 -9.49 -4.57
N HIS A 173 1.89 -8.31 -4.40
CA HIS A 173 2.22 -7.71 -3.12
C HIS A 173 1.60 -6.31 -3.02
N VAL A 174 1.51 -5.78 -1.80
CA VAL A 174 1.03 -4.44 -1.50
C VAL A 174 2.11 -3.69 -0.73
N ASP A 175 2.57 -2.57 -1.29
CA ASP A 175 3.51 -1.67 -0.63
C ASP A 175 3.27 -0.21 -1.03
N THR A 176 3.90 0.69 -0.30
CA THR A 176 4.04 2.11 -0.60
C THR A 176 4.65 2.36 -1.99
N TRP A 177 4.31 3.50 -2.59
CA TRP A 177 4.93 3.89 -3.86
C TRP A 177 6.47 4.06 -3.75
N THR A 178 6.97 4.54 -2.61
CA THR A 178 8.40 4.74 -2.35
C THR A 178 9.16 3.41 -2.30
N ALA A 179 8.58 2.36 -1.72
CA ALA A 179 9.14 1.02 -1.77
C ALA A 179 9.13 0.43 -3.19
N TRP A 180 8.10 0.68 -3.99
CA TRP A 180 8.02 0.17 -5.36
C TRP A 180 9.05 0.80 -6.31
N VAL A 181 9.39 2.08 -6.14
CA VAL A 181 10.41 2.75 -6.96
C VAL A 181 11.85 2.42 -6.54
N ASN A 182 12.05 1.82 -5.36
CA ASN A 182 13.37 1.40 -4.90
C ASN A 182 13.87 0.18 -5.71
N GLY A 183 14.92 0.37 -6.51
CA GLY A 183 15.46 -0.63 -7.42
C GLY A 183 15.91 -1.95 -6.76
N THR A 184 16.21 -1.97 -5.45
CA THR A 184 16.52 -3.21 -4.71
C THR A 184 15.34 -4.19 -4.69
N ASN A 185 14.12 -3.66 -4.80
CA ASN A 185 12.86 -4.39 -4.64
C ASN A 185 12.38 -5.02 -5.96
N LYS A 186 13.12 -4.85 -7.07
CA LYS A 186 12.77 -5.37 -8.40
C LYS A 186 12.35 -6.84 -8.41
N LYS A 187 12.99 -7.70 -7.59
CA LYS A 187 12.64 -9.13 -7.55
C LYS A 187 11.21 -9.42 -7.06
N VAL A 188 10.59 -8.50 -6.31
CA VAL A 188 9.17 -8.57 -5.89
C VAL A 188 8.24 -8.13 -7.02
N ILE A 189 8.64 -7.10 -7.78
CA ILE A 189 7.97 -6.70 -9.04
C ILE A 189 8.00 -7.87 -10.04
N ASP A 190 9.14 -8.57 -10.15
CA ASP A 190 9.34 -9.70 -11.06
C ASP A 190 8.51 -10.93 -10.65
N ALA A 191 8.30 -11.15 -9.35
CA ALA A 191 7.53 -12.27 -8.82
C ALA A 191 6.00 -12.05 -8.86
N SER A 192 5.53 -10.79 -8.85
CA SER A 192 4.11 -10.42 -8.75
C SER A 192 3.38 -10.44 -10.11
N ASP A 193 2.06 -10.62 -10.10
CA ASP A 193 1.17 -10.49 -11.27
C ASP A 193 0.52 -9.09 -11.40
N PHE A 194 0.36 -8.41 -10.26
CA PHE A 194 -0.12 -7.03 -10.12
C PHE A 194 0.72 -6.33 -9.04
N LEU A 195 0.77 -5.00 -9.06
CA LEU A 195 1.37 -4.20 -8.00
C LEU A 195 0.26 -3.50 -7.21
N GLY A 196 0.08 -3.87 -5.94
CA GLY A 196 -0.78 -3.12 -5.02
C GLY A 196 -0.04 -1.91 -4.49
N VAL A 197 -0.59 -0.72 -4.72
CA VAL A 197 0.02 0.55 -4.34
C VAL A 197 -0.73 1.19 -3.19
N ASN A 198 -0.02 1.41 -2.09
CA ASN A 198 -0.42 2.30 -1.01
C ASN A 198 0.16 3.69 -1.29
N ALA A 199 -0.69 4.72 -1.30
CA ALA A 199 -0.27 6.10 -1.58
C ALA A 199 -1.09 7.09 -0.72
N PHE A 200 -0.43 7.75 0.22
CA PHE A 200 -1.05 8.66 1.17
C PHE A 200 -0.30 10.01 1.18
N PRO A 201 -0.66 10.97 0.30
CA PRO A 201 -0.03 12.28 0.24
C PRO A 201 -0.04 13.04 1.57
N TYR A 202 -1.05 12.81 2.42
CA TYR A 202 -1.09 13.34 3.80
C TYR A 202 0.15 12.96 4.64
N TRP A 203 0.77 11.80 4.39
CA TRP A 203 1.98 11.34 5.10
C TRP A 203 3.30 11.82 4.49
N GLU A 204 3.28 12.37 3.27
CA GLU A 204 4.47 12.84 2.52
C GLU A 204 4.97 14.22 3.02
N SER A 205 5.12 14.34 4.35
CA SER A 205 5.52 15.58 5.04
C SER A 205 6.99 15.95 4.82
N ASP A 206 7.80 15.00 4.34
CA ASP A 206 9.16 15.14 3.84
C ASP A 206 9.22 15.69 2.39
N HIS A 207 8.09 15.68 1.67
CA HIS A 207 7.92 16.22 0.32
C HIS A 207 6.93 17.41 0.28
N PRO A 208 7.13 18.50 1.07
CA PRO A 208 6.17 19.60 1.12
C PRO A 208 6.18 20.46 -0.16
N PRO A 209 5.04 21.07 -0.55
CA PRO A 209 3.76 21.07 0.16
C PRO A 209 2.94 19.79 -0.09
N ASN A 210 2.43 19.22 1.00
CA ASN A 210 1.61 18.01 1.03
C ASN A 210 0.14 18.27 1.43
N ASP A 211 -0.28 19.55 1.43
CA ASP A 211 -1.66 19.94 1.74
C ASP A 211 -2.67 19.46 0.69
N ILE A 212 -3.96 19.60 1.00
CA ILE A 212 -5.07 19.12 0.18
C ILE A 212 -5.08 19.64 -1.27
N SER A 213 -4.52 20.83 -1.54
CA SER A 213 -4.42 21.37 -2.90
C SER A 213 -3.34 20.68 -3.76
N HIS A 214 -2.34 20.07 -3.12
CA HIS A 214 -1.25 19.33 -3.77
C HIS A 214 -1.47 17.81 -3.72
N ALA A 215 -2.25 17.30 -2.76
CA ALA A 215 -2.47 15.88 -2.53
C ALA A 215 -2.89 15.07 -3.77
N SER A 216 -3.80 15.59 -4.61
CA SER A 216 -4.20 14.88 -5.83
C SER A 216 -3.19 15.00 -6.98
N GLY A 217 -2.16 15.86 -6.86
CA GLY A 217 -0.96 15.85 -7.70
C GLY A 217 0.00 14.76 -7.26
N LEU A 218 0.43 14.81 -5.99
CA LEU A 218 1.31 13.81 -5.36
C LEU A 218 0.84 12.37 -5.60
N PHE A 219 -0.46 12.09 -5.43
CA PHE A 219 -1.02 10.78 -5.76
C PHE A 219 -0.78 10.35 -7.22
N LYS A 220 -0.96 11.26 -8.19
CA LYS A 220 -0.75 10.96 -9.61
C LYS A 220 0.73 10.74 -9.92
N ASP A 221 1.61 11.51 -9.29
CA ASP A 221 3.06 11.39 -9.47
C ASP A 221 3.60 10.10 -8.85
N ALA A 222 3.10 9.71 -7.66
CA ALA A 222 3.34 8.40 -7.05
C ALA A 222 2.92 7.25 -7.98
N ILE A 223 1.67 7.26 -8.47
CA ILE A 223 1.17 6.25 -9.41
C ILE A 223 1.98 6.25 -10.72
N SER A 224 2.34 7.40 -11.27
CA SER A 224 3.13 7.51 -12.51
C SER A 224 4.54 6.92 -12.35
N GLN A 225 5.20 7.16 -11.22
CA GLN A 225 6.51 6.56 -10.94
C GLN A 225 6.41 5.04 -10.82
N VAL A 226 5.45 4.50 -10.06
CA VAL A 226 5.24 3.04 -9.97
C VAL A 226 4.89 2.45 -11.34
N GLN A 227 4.07 3.14 -12.14
CA GLN A 227 3.68 2.67 -13.47
C GLN A 227 4.90 2.54 -14.41
N SER A 228 5.94 3.38 -14.26
CA SER A 228 7.18 3.30 -15.05
C SER A 228 8.02 2.06 -14.75
N ILE A 229 7.99 1.54 -13.52
CA ILE A 229 8.73 0.34 -13.08
C ILE A 229 7.91 -0.95 -13.13
N ALA A 230 6.60 -0.86 -13.41
CA ALA A 230 5.65 -1.98 -13.34
C ALA A 230 5.81 -3.06 -14.42
N GLN A 231 6.62 -2.84 -15.47
CA GLN A 231 6.85 -3.80 -16.56
C GLN A 231 5.55 -4.21 -17.31
N GLY A 232 4.56 -3.30 -17.38
CA GLY A 232 3.25 -3.57 -17.99
C GLY A 232 2.28 -4.37 -17.12
N LYS A 233 2.61 -4.66 -15.85
CA LYS A 233 1.66 -5.20 -14.87
C LYS A 233 0.64 -4.15 -14.46
N GLU A 234 -0.54 -4.61 -14.04
CA GLU A 234 -1.58 -3.73 -13.50
C GLU A 234 -1.15 -3.12 -12.16
N LEU A 235 -1.45 -1.83 -11.98
CA LEU A 235 -1.47 -1.17 -10.68
C LEU A 235 -2.88 -1.25 -10.11
N TRP A 236 -2.99 -1.70 -8.86
CA TRP A 236 -4.24 -1.66 -8.09
C TRP A 236 -4.02 -0.70 -6.92
N TYR A 237 -4.97 0.21 -6.66
CA TYR A 237 -4.84 1.19 -5.58
C TYR A 237 -5.39 0.56 -4.30
N THR A 238 -4.49 0.04 -3.47
CA THR A 238 -4.84 -0.87 -2.37
C THR A 238 -4.98 -0.18 -1.03
N GLU A 239 -4.41 1.01 -0.87
CA GLU A 239 -4.74 1.99 0.17
C GLU A 239 -4.53 3.41 -0.35
N THR A 240 -5.52 4.26 -0.15
CA THR A 240 -5.37 5.72 -0.21
C THR A 240 -6.49 6.39 0.56
N GLY A 241 -6.24 7.60 1.04
CA GLY A 241 -7.19 8.42 1.77
C GLY A 241 -6.57 9.74 2.22
N PHE A 242 -7.39 10.63 2.78
CA PHE A 242 -6.97 11.85 3.46
C PHE A 242 -7.82 12.01 4.72
N PRO A 243 -7.23 12.26 5.89
CA PRO A 243 -7.95 12.08 7.15
C PRO A 243 -9.00 13.16 7.43
N ALA A 244 -10.12 12.74 8.01
CA ALA A 244 -11.24 13.56 8.45
C ALA A 244 -10.97 14.26 9.80
N ALA A 245 -10.08 13.70 10.63
CA ALA A 245 -9.65 14.26 11.91
C ALA A 245 -8.25 13.73 12.30
N GLY A 246 -7.53 14.44 13.18
CA GLY A 246 -6.24 13.98 13.73
C GLY A 246 -5.20 15.09 13.93
N LYS A 247 -3.94 14.70 14.12
CA LYS A 247 -2.78 15.61 14.11
C LYS A 247 -2.52 16.16 12.69
N VAL A 248 -1.86 17.32 12.59
CA VAL A 248 -1.34 17.82 11.31
C VAL A 248 -0.08 17.06 10.93
N SER A 249 0.09 16.76 9.63
CA SER A 249 1.27 16.09 9.06
C SER A 249 1.93 16.99 8.02
N GLY A 250 3.04 17.64 8.39
CA GLY A 250 3.67 18.68 7.57
C GLY A 250 2.73 19.87 7.34
N THR A 251 2.27 20.04 6.10
CA THR A 251 1.24 21.01 5.71
C THR A 251 -0.17 20.40 5.56
N ALA A 252 -0.30 19.07 5.65
CA ALA A 252 -1.57 18.37 5.51
C ALA A 252 -2.40 18.44 6.81
N VAL A 253 -3.48 19.23 6.77
CA VAL A 253 -4.41 19.44 7.89
C VAL A 253 -5.63 18.50 7.74
N PRO A 254 -5.85 17.54 8.67
CA PRO A 254 -7.05 16.70 8.64
C PRO A 254 -8.33 17.53 8.79
N SER A 255 -9.35 17.22 7.99
CA SER A 255 -10.71 17.71 8.19
C SER A 255 -11.69 16.96 7.30
N VAL A 256 -12.97 16.87 7.71
CA VAL A 256 -14.08 16.35 6.90
C VAL A 256 -14.14 17.01 5.51
N ALA A 257 -13.83 18.30 5.41
CA ALA A 257 -13.77 19.02 4.14
C ALA A 257 -12.62 18.56 3.25
N ASN A 258 -11.43 18.36 3.81
CA ASN A 258 -10.25 17.91 3.05
C ASN A 258 -10.37 16.42 2.67
N ALA A 259 -10.92 15.59 3.56
CA ALA A 259 -11.27 14.20 3.25
C ALA A 259 -12.25 14.11 2.06
N LYS A 260 -13.29 14.96 2.02
CA LYS A 260 -14.18 15.04 0.85
C LYS A 260 -13.44 15.52 -0.40
N LEU A 261 -12.65 16.59 -0.32
CA LEU A 261 -11.90 17.08 -1.49
C LEU A 261 -10.97 16.01 -2.08
N TYR A 262 -10.36 15.17 -1.24
CA TYR A 262 -9.53 14.06 -1.71
C TYR A 262 -10.36 12.90 -2.28
N TRP A 263 -11.50 12.56 -1.66
CA TRP A 263 -12.48 11.61 -2.22
C TRP A 263 -12.97 12.05 -3.61
N ASP A 264 -13.30 13.32 -3.78
CA ASP A 264 -13.78 13.88 -5.06
C ASP A 264 -12.67 13.89 -6.13
N GLN A 265 -11.44 14.27 -5.78
CA GLN A 265 -10.32 14.44 -6.72
C GLN A 265 -9.54 13.15 -7.03
N VAL A 266 -9.53 12.17 -6.13
CA VAL A 266 -8.76 10.92 -6.28
C VAL A 266 -9.67 9.69 -6.27
N GLY A 267 -10.62 9.60 -5.34
CA GLY A 267 -11.58 8.50 -5.29
C GLY A 267 -12.47 8.47 -6.54
N CYS A 268 -13.38 9.43 -6.67
CA CYS A 268 -14.30 9.57 -7.80
C CYS A 268 -13.59 9.74 -9.17
N ALA A 269 -12.31 10.12 -9.18
CA ALA A 269 -11.51 10.14 -10.39
C ALA A 269 -11.09 8.75 -10.89
N ASN A 270 -11.00 7.74 -10.02
CA ASN A 270 -10.42 6.42 -10.30
C ASN A 270 -11.39 5.23 -10.04
N PHE A 271 -12.39 5.41 -9.18
CA PHE A 271 -13.50 4.47 -9.03
C PHE A 271 -14.11 4.11 -10.39
N ASP A 272 -14.48 2.85 -10.55
CA ASP A 272 -15.09 2.27 -11.76
C ASP A 272 -14.20 2.37 -13.03
N LYS A 273 -12.88 2.63 -12.87
CA LYS A 273 -11.87 2.64 -13.96
C LYS A 273 -10.66 1.74 -13.68
N VAL A 274 -10.26 1.63 -12.42
CA VAL A 274 -9.20 0.73 -11.92
C VAL A 274 -9.65 0.07 -10.63
N ASN A 275 -8.92 -0.95 -10.17
CA ASN A 275 -9.20 -1.60 -8.90
C ASN A 275 -8.80 -0.66 -7.74
N VAL A 276 -9.75 -0.32 -6.86
CA VAL A 276 -9.56 0.58 -5.73
C VAL A 276 -10.16 -0.02 -4.45
N TRP A 277 -9.33 -0.14 -3.42
CA TRP A 277 -9.76 -0.29 -2.03
C TRP A 277 -9.38 0.99 -1.28
N TRP A 278 -10.40 1.71 -0.81
CA TRP A 278 -10.24 2.97 -0.12
C TRP A 278 -9.97 2.75 1.37
N TYR A 279 -9.04 3.53 1.92
CA TYR A 279 -8.72 3.51 3.35
C TYR A 279 -9.40 4.71 4.03
N THR A 280 -10.47 4.55 4.80
CA THR A 280 -11.22 3.29 5.09
C THR A 280 -12.73 3.57 5.22
N LEU A 281 -13.56 2.53 5.33
CA LEU A 281 -15.00 2.67 5.63
C LEU A 281 -15.18 3.32 7.01
N ASN A 282 -14.52 2.74 8.01
CA ASN A 282 -14.49 3.16 9.40
C ASN A 282 -13.17 2.69 10.04
N ASP A 283 -12.62 3.47 10.97
CA ASP A 283 -11.36 3.21 11.68
C ASP A 283 -11.55 3.04 13.19
N GLN A 284 -12.80 2.93 13.65
CA GLN A 284 -13.22 2.81 15.05
C GLN A 284 -12.80 3.98 15.96
N GLY A 285 -12.50 5.15 15.39
CA GLY A 285 -12.12 6.35 16.12
C GLY A 285 -10.61 6.51 16.27
N ALA A 286 -9.84 6.18 15.23
CA ALA A 286 -8.39 6.26 15.22
C ALA A 286 -7.88 7.69 15.47
N ALA A 287 -6.70 7.81 16.11
CA ALA A 287 -6.10 9.10 16.48
C ALA A 287 -5.75 10.00 15.27
N VAL A 288 -5.56 9.39 14.09
CA VAL A 288 -5.69 10.03 12.78
C VAL A 288 -6.76 9.24 12.03
N SER A 289 -7.93 9.83 11.85
CA SER A 289 -9.12 9.15 11.35
C SER A 289 -9.25 9.30 9.84
N PHE A 290 -9.24 8.17 9.13
CA PHE A 290 -9.40 8.05 7.67
C PHE A 290 -10.77 7.48 7.26
N GLY A 291 -11.60 7.09 8.23
CA GLY A 291 -12.96 6.59 8.02
C GLY A 291 -13.83 7.60 7.27
N VAL A 292 -14.57 7.14 6.25
CA VAL A 292 -15.57 7.95 5.54
C VAL A 292 -16.95 7.94 6.21
N THR A 293 -17.13 7.12 7.26
CA THR A 293 -18.36 7.02 8.06
C THR A 293 -18.12 7.23 9.56
N ASP A 294 -19.16 7.62 10.29
CA ASP A 294 -19.20 7.53 11.76
C ASP A 294 -19.47 6.08 12.23
N SER A 295 -19.39 5.84 13.54
CA SER A 295 -19.59 4.51 14.17
C SER A 295 -20.99 3.90 13.98
N SER A 296 -21.93 4.60 13.34
CA SER A 296 -23.23 4.07 12.90
C SER A 296 -23.28 3.83 11.37
N TYR A 297 -22.12 3.82 10.70
CA TYR A 297 -21.92 3.74 9.26
C TYR A 297 -22.61 4.85 8.44
N LYS A 298 -22.98 5.97 9.08
CA LYS A 298 -23.50 7.13 8.36
C LYS A 298 -22.32 7.93 7.79
N PRO A 299 -22.33 8.30 6.49
CA PRO A 299 -21.25 9.11 5.91
C PRO A 299 -20.95 10.40 6.67
N LEU A 300 -19.66 10.75 6.77
CA LEU A 300 -19.20 12.03 7.35
C LEU A 300 -19.38 13.20 6.37
N PHE A 301 -19.33 12.91 5.07
CA PHE A 301 -19.50 13.84 3.96
C PHE A 301 -20.30 13.18 2.83
N ASP A 302 -20.72 13.96 1.84
CA ASP A 302 -21.35 13.41 0.63
C ASP A 302 -20.32 12.63 -0.20
N LEU A 303 -20.56 11.32 -0.36
CA LEU A 303 -19.70 10.38 -1.09
C LEU A 303 -20.05 10.29 -2.58
N SER A 304 -21.09 11.00 -3.05
CA SER A 304 -21.59 10.85 -4.42
C SER A 304 -20.63 11.42 -5.47
N CYS A 305 -20.30 10.58 -6.46
CA CYS A 305 -19.44 10.96 -7.59
C CYS A 305 -20.22 11.72 -8.67
N GLY A 306 -20.77 12.88 -8.31
CA GLY A 306 -21.38 13.82 -9.25
C GLY A 306 -20.35 14.32 -10.28
N GLY A 307 -20.65 14.16 -11.56
CA GLY A 307 -19.68 14.40 -12.64
C GLY A 307 -19.33 15.87 -12.84
N GLY A 308 -18.05 16.21 -12.64
CA GLY A 308 -17.45 17.47 -13.07
C GLY A 308 -17.20 18.46 -11.93
N GLY A 309 -15.97 18.44 -11.38
CA GLY A 309 -15.52 19.50 -10.48
C GLY A 309 -15.44 20.85 -11.20
N THR A 310 -16.00 21.89 -10.57
CA THR A 310 -15.67 23.28 -10.88
C THR A 310 -14.91 23.83 -9.69
N SER A 311 -13.64 24.19 -9.88
CA SER A 311 -12.89 24.97 -8.90
C SER A 311 -13.52 26.37 -8.82
N SER A 312 -14.44 26.55 -7.87
CA SER A 312 -15.07 27.84 -7.59
C SER A 312 -14.04 28.80 -6.99
N SER A 313 -13.24 29.45 -7.85
CA SER A 313 -12.41 30.59 -7.47
C SER A 313 -13.30 31.67 -6.85
N SER A 314 -13.18 31.83 -5.53
CA SER A 314 -13.97 32.78 -4.75
C SER A 314 -13.51 34.21 -5.01
N THR A 315 -14.00 34.79 -6.11
CA THR A 315 -13.83 36.21 -6.43
C THR A 315 -14.30 37.08 -5.27
N THR A 316 -13.41 37.95 -4.81
CA THR A 316 -13.56 38.67 -3.54
C THR A 316 -14.71 39.67 -3.57
N SER A 317 -15.86 39.29 -3.01
CA SER A 317 -17.00 40.20 -2.83
C SER A 317 -16.76 41.12 -1.63
N SER A 318 -16.00 42.19 -1.84
CA SER A 318 -15.77 43.22 -0.82
C SER A 318 -17.09 43.86 -0.38
N SER A 319 -17.40 43.78 0.91
CA SER A 319 -18.65 44.27 1.48
C SER A 319 -18.73 45.80 1.50
N SER A 320 -19.87 46.34 1.11
CA SER A 320 -20.14 47.78 1.09
C SER A 320 -20.35 48.33 2.50
N THR A 321 -19.41 49.15 2.99
CA THR A 321 -19.59 49.92 4.24
C THR A 321 -20.15 51.31 3.95
N THR A 322 -21.27 51.65 4.59
CA THR A 322 -21.90 52.97 4.51
C THR A 322 -21.21 53.99 5.40
N SER A 323 -20.84 55.17 4.87
CA SER A 323 -20.70 56.39 5.68
C SER A 323 -20.77 57.68 4.85
N SER A 324 -21.80 58.48 5.17
CA SER A 324 -21.78 59.95 5.33
C SER A 324 -21.03 60.82 4.33
N SER A 325 -21.80 61.52 3.48
CA SER A 325 -21.34 62.69 2.71
C SER A 325 -21.32 63.97 3.55
N VAL A 326 -20.20 64.69 3.55
CA VAL A 326 -20.12 66.15 3.84
C VAL A 326 -19.19 66.81 2.82
N SER A 327 -19.40 68.09 2.54
CA SER A 327 -18.81 68.80 1.39
C SER A 327 -17.79 69.88 1.80
N SER A 328 -17.16 70.49 0.77
CA SER A 328 -16.23 71.64 0.83
C SER A 328 -14.81 71.31 1.34
N SER A 329 -13.75 72.02 0.92
CA SER A 329 -13.65 73.19 0.04
C SER A 329 -12.37 73.18 -0.80
N THR A 330 -12.37 73.84 -1.97
CA THR A 330 -11.19 74.06 -2.80
C THR A 330 -10.50 75.40 -2.46
N THR A 331 -9.25 75.36 -2.03
CA THR A 331 -8.33 76.51 -2.08
C THR A 331 -6.91 76.04 -2.42
N SER A 332 -6.27 76.73 -3.36
CA SER A 332 -4.86 76.56 -3.71
C SER A 332 -3.97 77.45 -2.84
N HIS A 333 -2.67 77.12 -2.71
CA HIS A 333 -1.56 77.95 -3.21
C HIS A 333 -0.18 77.26 -3.02
N SER A 334 0.74 77.65 -3.89
CA SER A 334 2.22 77.73 -3.86
C SER A 334 3.04 77.38 -2.62
N SER A 335 4.37 77.15 -2.70
CA SER A 335 5.30 76.79 -3.79
C SER A 335 6.72 76.73 -3.19
N SER A 336 7.53 75.70 -3.47
CA SER A 336 8.98 75.78 -3.29
C SER A 336 9.74 74.77 -4.15
N THR A 337 10.65 75.29 -4.99
CA THR A 337 11.53 74.50 -5.88
C THR A 337 12.99 74.73 -5.53
N ILE A 338 13.74 73.65 -5.29
CA ILE A 338 15.13 73.47 -5.70
C ILE A 338 15.28 71.96 -6.01
N SER A 339 15.62 71.53 -7.22
CA SER A 339 16.81 71.78 -8.04
C SER A 339 18.04 71.00 -7.58
N SER A 340 18.26 69.87 -8.27
CA SER A 340 19.55 69.49 -8.90
C SER A 340 20.69 69.00 -7.98
N LEU A 341 21.72 68.27 -8.48
CA LEU A 341 22.11 67.99 -9.87
C LEU A 341 22.73 66.56 -10.00
N SER A 342 23.02 66.18 -11.25
CA SER A 342 23.92 65.11 -11.76
C SER A 342 25.27 64.99 -11.00
N SER A 343 26.19 64.03 -11.21
CA SER A 343 26.63 63.23 -12.38
C SER A 343 27.70 62.22 -11.86
N SER A 344 28.33 61.26 -12.57
CA SER A 344 28.19 60.53 -13.86
C SER A 344 29.32 59.46 -13.90
N THR A 345 29.49 58.68 -15.01
CA THR A 345 30.77 58.21 -15.64
C THR A 345 31.96 57.70 -14.76
N GLU A 346 32.74 56.66 -15.07
CA GLU A 346 32.94 55.77 -16.25
C GLU A 346 33.73 54.52 -15.78
N SER A 347 33.46 53.30 -16.27
CA SER A 347 34.07 52.61 -17.44
C SER A 347 35.51 52.08 -17.30
N SER A 348 35.73 50.92 -17.94
CA SER A 348 37.02 50.27 -18.30
C SER A 348 37.83 49.55 -17.20
N ALA A 349 38.63 48.50 -17.45
CA ALA A 349 38.62 47.32 -18.35
C ALA A 349 40.06 46.78 -18.55
N SER A 350 40.22 45.50 -18.94
CA SER A 350 41.50 44.80 -19.25
C SER A 350 42.50 44.62 -18.08
N SER A 351 43.40 43.63 -18.04
CA SER A 351 43.57 42.31 -18.70
C SER A 351 44.67 41.52 -17.92
N THR A 352 45.29 40.38 -18.27
CA THR A 352 45.43 39.52 -19.48
C THR A 352 45.96 38.11 -19.07
N THR A 353 45.78 37.08 -19.91
CA THR A 353 46.64 35.86 -20.20
C THR A 353 47.65 35.33 -19.15
N SER A 354 47.87 34.03 -18.93
CA SER A 354 48.05 32.85 -19.85
C SER A 354 47.77 31.54 -19.06
N SER A 355 47.28 30.39 -19.53
CA SER A 355 47.46 29.56 -20.76
C SER A 355 48.58 28.48 -20.71
N ALA A 356 48.16 27.22 -20.97
CA ALA A 356 48.90 26.06 -21.50
C ALA A 356 49.79 25.12 -20.61
N SER A 357 49.18 23.98 -20.23
CA SER A 357 49.53 22.58 -20.66
C SER A 357 50.90 21.90 -20.46
N SER A 358 50.84 20.55 -20.48
CA SER A 358 51.92 19.53 -20.62
C SER A 358 52.78 19.31 -19.36
N SER A 359 52.84 18.15 -18.68
CA SER A 359 52.94 16.71 -19.04
C SER A 359 54.36 16.22 -19.36
N GLU A 360 54.82 15.20 -18.63
CA GLU A 360 55.72 14.11 -19.09
C GLU A 360 55.72 12.97 -18.05
N ALA A 361 56.17 11.77 -18.44
CA ALA A 361 56.21 10.56 -17.60
C ALA A 361 57.37 9.64 -18.00
N SER A 362 57.89 8.85 -17.04
CA SER A 362 58.91 7.77 -17.18
C SER A 362 59.17 7.19 -15.79
N THR A 363 59.60 5.94 -15.51
CA THR A 363 59.96 4.69 -16.25
C THR A 363 60.17 3.61 -15.15
N SER A 364 60.10 2.28 -15.28
CA SER A 364 59.51 1.25 -16.19
C SER A 364 60.41 -0.01 -16.13
N SER A 365 59.92 -1.15 -15.60
CA SER A 365 60.50 -2.51 -15.73
C SER A 365 59.50 -3.54 -15.15
N THR A 366 59.01 -4.62 -15.80
CA THR A 366 59.63 -5.80 -16.46
C THR A 366 60.39 -6.71 -15.46
N SER A 367 60.16 -8.03 -15.32
CA SER A 367 59.49 -9.07 -16.15
C SER A 367 58.84 -10.16 -15.24
N ALA A 368 57.72 -10.83 -15.59
CA ALA A 368 57.52 -12.11 -16.33
C ALA A 368 57.91 -13.44 -15.63
N GLU A 369 56.96 -14.42 -15.62
CA GLU A 369 56.99 -15.92 -15.57
C GLU A 369 58.03 -16.66 -14.65
N ASP A 370 57.81 -17.85 -14.06
CA ASP A 370 57.06 -19.06 -14.49
C ASP A 370 56.69 -20.05 -13.31
N THR A 371 55.82 -21.03 -13.62
CA THR A 371 55.49 -22.35 -13.05
C THR A 371 56.27 -22.96 -11.86
N SER A 372 55.54 -23.52 -10.86
CA SER A 372 55.69 -24.94 -10.37
C SER A 372 54.73 -25.35 -9.23
N THR A 373 54.21 -26.58 -9.28
CA THR A 373 53.48 -27.30 -8.20
C THR A 373 54.43 -28.06 -7.26
N PRO A 374 53.94 -28.56 -6.09
CA PRO A 374 53.89 -30.04 -5.97
C PRO A 374 52.71 -30.63 -5.15
N THR A 375 52.52 -31.94 -5.31
CA THR A 375 51.79 -32.88 -4.42
C THR A 375 52.79 -33.80 -3.69
N VAL A 376 52.47 -34.70 -2.75
CA VAL A 376 51.19 -35.32 -2.27
C VAL A 376 51.18 -35.29 -0.70
N THR A 377 50.44 -36.03 0.14
CA THR A 377 49.65 -37.29 0.03
C THR A 377 48.48 -37.33 1.05
N VAL A 378 47.60 -38.31 0.86
CA VAL A 378 46.55 -38.80 1.79
C VAL A 378 47.14 -39.54 3.01
N ASP A 379 46.40 -39.58 4.13
CA ASP A 379 46.26 -40.81 4.94
C ASP A 379 44.81 -40.94 5.47
N THR A 380 44.37 -42.15 5.84
CA THR A 380 43.01 -42.49 6.29
C THR A 380 43.01 -43.78 7.09
N THR A 381 42.50 -43.78 8.33
CA THR A 381 42.10 -45.00 9.06
C THR A 381 40.96 -44.70 10.04
N SER A 382 40.00 -45.63 10.13
CA SER A 382 38.79 -45.53 10.95
C SER A 382 38.89 -46.36 12.23
N THR A 383 38.16 -45.97 13.28
CA THR A 383 37.74 -46.90 14.33
C THR A 383 36.27 -46.69 14.68
N ILE A 384 35.50 -47.78 14.69
CA ILE A 384 34.09 -47.82 15.14
C ILE A 384 34.08 -48.46 16.53
N THR A 385 33.21 -48.00 17.44
CA THR A 385 32.86 -48.75 18.65
C THR A 385 31.37 -48.59 18.96
N SER A 386 30.70 -49.72 19.15
CA SER A 386 29.26 -49.85 19.41
C SER A 386 29.01 -51.10 20.23
N THR A 387 28.10 -51.07 21.22
CA THR A 387 27.38 -52.20 21.89
C THR A 387 26.77 -51.72 23.23
N PRO A 388 25.79 -52.42 23.85
CA PRO A 388 24.56 -52.88 23.20
C PRO A 388 23.27 -52.75 24.10
N VAL A 389 22.12 -53.04 23.47
CA VAL A 389 20.76 -53.35 23.99
C VAL A 389 20.43 -53.36 25.50
N THR A 390 19.22 -52.88 25.82
CA THR A 390 18.15 -53.76 26.39
C THR A 390 16.76 -53.14 26.22
N SER A 391 15.73 -53.99 26.18
CA SER A 391 14.32 -53.60 26.01
C SER A 391 13.50 -53.84 27.28
N ALA A 392 12.54 -52.96 27.57
CA ALA A 392 11.42 -53.26 28.46
C ALA A 392 10.18 -52.44 28.08
N SER A 393 9.01 -53.10 28.08
CA SER A 393 7.69 -52.46 28.16
C SER A 393 7.14 -52.70 29.57
N PRO A 394 6.18 -51.90 30.04
CA PRO A 394 4.95 -52.59 30.43
C PRO A 394 3.63 -51.89 30.05
N THR A 395 2.63 -52.76 30.03
CA THR A 395 1.17 -52.62 29.93
C THR A 395 0.53 -51.49 30.76
N SER A 396 -0.63 -51.06 30.28
CA SER A 396 -1.58 -50.07 30.82
C SER A 396 -2.04 -50.21 32.27
N THR A 397 -2.35 -49.07 32.89
CA THR A 397 -3.51 -48.90 33.78
C THR A 397 -4.14 -47.52 33.59
N ALA A 398 -5.46 -47.42 33.71
CA ALA A 398 -6.19 -46.14 33.72
C ALA A 398 -6.58 -45.76 35.15
N VAL A 399 -6.50 -44.47 35.50
CA VAL A 399 -6.98 -43.92 36.77
C VAL A 399 -7.64 -42.55 36.51
N THR A 400 -8.70 -42.27 37.26
CA THR A 400 -9.63 -41.15 37.05
C THR A 400 -9.16 -39.84 37.69
N ALA A 401 -9.59 -38.72 37.09
CA ALA A 401 -9.66 -37.33 37.56
C ALA A 401 -8.98 -36.92 38.91
N GLY A 402 -8.17 -35.86 38.83
CA GLY A 402 -7.81 -35.01 39.98
C GLY A 402 -7.75 -33.54 39.54
N ALA A 403 -8.54 -32.67 40.17
CA ALA A 403 -8.54 -31.23 39.91
C ALA A 403 -7.46 -30.52 40.75
N GLY A 404 -6.76 -29.55 40.17
CA GLY A 404 -5.66 -28.87 40.87
C GLY A 404 -4.86 -27.89 40.01
N SER A 405 -5.52 -26.91 39.40
CA SER A 405 -4.85 -25.86 38.61
C SER A 405 -4.01 -24.95 39.51
N VAL A 406 -2.69 -25.21 39.56
CA VAL A 406 -1.73 -24.34 40.25
C VAL A 406 -1.47 -23.08 39.40
N SER A 407 -1.43 -21.91 40.04
CA SER A 407 -1.18 -20.64 39.35
C SER A 407 0.26 -20.55 38.83
N GLY A 408 0.44 -20.15 37.58
CA GLY A 408 1.76 -19.92 36.98
C GLY A 408 1.78 -20.05 35.46
N SER A 409 1.48 -18.96 34.74
CA SER A 409 1.83 -18.83 33.32
C SER A 409 2.11 -17.37 32.96
N LEU A 410 3.26 -17.15 32.31
CA LEU A 410 3.62 -15.88 31.69
C LEU A 410 2.95 -15.79 30.31
N GLY A 411 1.68 -15.39 30.29
CA GLY A 411 0.92 -15.15 29.07
C GLY A 411 1.34 -13.84 28.40
N ALA A 412 2.26 -13.90 27.43
CA ALA A 412 2.58 -12.77 26.57
C ALA A 412 1.49 -12.59 25.50
N SER A 413 0.42 -11.86 25.84
CA SER A 413 -0.69 -11.56 24.93
C SER A 413 -0.25 -10.60 23.83
N PHE A 414 0.14 -11.13 22.67
CA PHE A 414 0.38 -10.35 21.45
C PHE A 414 -0.95 -9.89 20.83
N ALA A 415 -1.52 -8.80 21.34
CA ALA A 415 -2.65 -8.10 20.74
C ALA A 415 -2.23 -7.31 19.47
N ALA A 416 -1.54 -7.98 18.55
CA ALA A 416 -0.87 -7.40 17.39
C ALA A 416 -1.83 -7.20 16.20
N ALA A 417 -2.83 -6.33 16.39
CA ALA A 417 -3.73 -5.91 15.31
C ALA A 417 -4.19 -4.44 15.41
N LEU A 418 -4.12 -3.79 16.57
CA LEU A 418 -4.63 -2.41 16.77
C LEU A 418 -3.56 -1.31 16.68
N MET A 419 -2.48 -1.54 15.92
CA MET A 419 -1.49 -0.50 15.54
C MET A 419 -0.99 -0.63 14.09
N ALA A 420 -1.73 -1.33 13.22
CA ALA A 420 -1.46 -1.26 11.78
C ALA A 420 -1.67 0.18 11.30
N ILE A 421 -0.56 0.89 11.04
CA ILE A 421 -0.48 2.35 10.87
C ILE A 421 -0.71 3.12 12.20
N LEU A 422 0.19 2.94 13.17
CA LEU A 422 0.33 3.88 14.30
C LEU A 422 1.76 4.44 14.50
N ALA A 423 2.54 4.56 13.42
CA ALA A 423 3.81 5.29 13.42
C ALA A 423 4.14 5.91 12.04
N ILE A 424 3.39 6.97 11.72
CA ILE A 424 3.81 8.16 10.96
C ILE A 424 3.17 9.35 11.69
#